data_AF-A0A1F8Q3X6-F1
#
_entry.id   AF-A0A1F8Q3X6-F1
#
_cell.length_a   1.000
_cell.length_b   1.000
_cell.length_c   1.000
_cell.angle_alpha   90.00
_cell.angle_beta   90.00
_cell.angle_gamma   90.00
#
_symmetry.space_group_name_H-M   'P 1'
#
loop_
_entity.id
_entity.type
_entity.pdbx_description
1 polymer ?
#
loop_
_entity_poly.entity_id
_entity_poly.type
_entity_poly.pdbx_seq_one_letter_code
_entity_poly.pdbx_strand_id
1 'polypeptide(L)'
;MAKTDNKPGARTMFKCVIPMYGLPREITELRQVEVELRDGAGMAEVVAALREKVPPLEGPVIRRGQDRLMEEYKFNINGHFYFDGMDFQLHPGDRIALLVPMTGG
;
A
#
# COMPACT_ATOMS: atom_id res chain seq x y z
N MET A 1 16.84 -17.48 37.69
CA MET A 1 17.05 -17.37 36.23
C MET A 1 15.75 -16.92 35.62
N ALA A 2 15.63 -15.64 35.29
CA ALA A 2 14.42 -15.10 34.65
C ALA A 2 14.35 -15.65 33.22
N LYS A 3 13.22 -16.26 32.86
CA LYS A 3 12.94 -16.64 31.48
C LYS A 3 12.75 -15.35 30.70
N THR A 4 13.61 -15.10 29.71
CA THR A 4 13.44 -14.02 28.75
C THR A 4 12.18 -14.33 27.94
N ASP A 5 11.09 -13.67 28.26
CA ASP A 5 9.84 -13.66 27.51
C ASP A 5 10.12 -12.94 26.18
N ASN A 6 10.62 -13.67 25.18
CA ASN A 6 10.79 -13.13 23.84
C ASN A 6 9.42 -13.12 23.15
N LYS A 7 8.54 -12.21 23.55
CA LYS A 7 7.36 -11.87 22.75
C LYS A 7 7.87 -11.23 21.46
N PRO A 8 7.53 -11.77 20.26
CA PRO A 8 7.71 -10.99 19.04
C PRO A 8 6.98 -9.67 19.28
N GLY A 9 7.73 -8.55 19.24
CA GLY A 9 7.26 -7.25 19.66
C GLY A 9 5.89 -6.98 19.07
N ALA A 10 4.93 -6.58 19.91
CA ALA A 10 3.59 -6.23 19.46
C ALA A 10 3.73 -5.11 18.42
N ARG A 11 3.71 -5.47 17.13
CA ARG A 11 3.79 -4.52 16.02
C ARG A 11 2.56 -3.65 16.14
N THR A 12 2.77 -2.39 16.50
CA THR A 12 1.68 -1.43 16.72
C THR A 12 0.95 -1.23 15.39
N MET A 13 -0.38 -1.33 15.41
CA MET A 13 -1.21 -0.96 14.26
C MET A 13 -1.30 0.55 14.18
N PHE A 14 -1.25 1.10 12.98
CA PHE A 14 -1.50 2.51 12.71
C PHE A 14 -2.44 2.68 11.52
N LYS A 15 -3.19 3.77 11.55
CA LYS A 15 -4.04 4.17 10.43
C LYS A 15 -3.26 5.09 9.50
N CYS A 16 -3.37 4.88 8.21
CA CYS A 16 -2.90 5.82 7.21
C CYS A 16 -3.93 6.00 6.10
N VAL A 17 -3.93 7.21 5.53
CA VAL A 17 -4.75 7.53 4.37
C VAL A 17 -3.86 7.42 3.14
N ILE A 18 -4.29 6.63 2.16
CA ILE A 18 -3.60 6.44 0.88
C ILE A 18 -4.42 7.15 -0.20
N PRO A 19 -4.01 8.36 -0.65
CA PRO A 19 -4.56 8.97 -1.84
C PRO A 19 -4.24 8.13 -3.08
N MET A 20 -5.16 8.11 -4.03
CA MET A 20 -5.05 7.40 -5.30
C MET A 20 -5.22 8.40 -6.44
N TYR A 21 -4.15 8.63 -7.19
CA TYR A 21 -4.15 9.60 -8.28
C TYR A 21 -3.97 8.92 -9.64
N GLY A 22 -4.61 9.49 -10.65
CA GLY A 22 -4.54 9.00 -12.03
C GLY A 22 -5.41 7.78 -12.32
N LEU A 23 -6.16 7.25 -11.34
CA LEU A 23 -7.10 6.17 -11.57
C LEU A 23 -8.34 6.65 -12.36
N PRO A 24 -8.69 5.99 -13.47
CA PRO A 24 -9.99 6.16 -14.11
C PRO A 24 -11.16 5.98 -13.13
N ARG A 25 -12.20 6.81 -13.29
CA ARG A 25 -13.45 6.70 -12.51
C ARG A 25 -14.15 5.35 -12.70
N GLU A 26 -13.94 4.72 -13.85
CA GLU A 26 -14.45 3.39 -14.18
C GLU A 26 -13.88 2.28 -13.29
N ILE A 27 -12.66 2.46 -12.75
CA ILE A 27 -12.09 1.55 -11.75
C ILE A 27 -12.68 1.85 -10.38
N THR A 28 -12.60 3.11 -9.95
CA THR A 28 -13.16 3.53 -8.67
C THR A 28 -13.42 5.04 -8.64
N GLU A 29 -14.52 5.44 -7.99
CA GLU A 29 -14.79 6.84 -7.67
C GLU A 29 -14.00 7.33 -6.45
N LEU A 30 -13.44 6.42 -5.65
CA LEU A 30 -12.63 6.77 -4.49
C LEU A 30 -11.34 7.47 -4.92
N ARG A 31 -10.93 8.48 -4.16
CA ARG A 31 -9.70 9.25 -4.37
C ARG A 31 -8.68 9.08 -3.27
N GLN A 32 -9.11 8.50 -2.16
CA GLN A 32 -8.28 8.12 -1.04
C GLN A 32 -8.98 7.03 -0.26
N VAL A 33 -8.21 6.27 0.51
CA VAL A 33 -8.73 5.21 1.37
C VAL A 33 -7.96 5.19 2.68
N GLU A 34 -8.67 5.05 3.80
CA GLU A 34 -8.05 4.78 5.10
C GLU A 34 -7.84 3.27 5.24
N VAL A 35 -6.59 2.89 5.52
CA VAL A 35 -6.18 1.52 5.82
C VAL A 35 -5.57 1.46 7.21
N GLU A 36 -5.63 0.28 7.83
CA GLU A 36 -4.91 -0.03 9.07
C GLU A 36 -3.76 -0.97 8.74
N LEU A 37 -2.55 -0.59 9.12
CA LEU A 37 -1.32 -1.31 8.79
C LEU A 37 -0.50 -1.53 10.05
N ARG A 38 0.31 -2.61 10.03
CA ARG A 38 1.31 -2.86 11.06
C ARG A 38 2.48 -1.90 10.85
N ASP A 39 3.11 -1.46 11.95
CA ASP A 39 4.40 -0.77 11.86
C ASP A 39 5.45 -1.62 11.12
N GLY A 40 6.09 -1.00 10.13
CA GLY A 40 7.00 -1.63 9.17
C GLY A 40 6.29 -2.48 8.12
N ALA A 41 5.04 -2.19 7.76
CA ALA A 41 4.32 -2.87 6.68
C ALA A 41 5.01 -2.60 5.33
N GLY A 42 5.17 -3.66 4.52
CA GLY A 42 5.73 -3.55 3.17
C GLY A 42 4.68 -3.54 2.06
N MET A 43 5.16 -3.59 0.82
CA MET A 43 4.35 -3.60 -0.41
C MET A 43 3.15 -4.55 -0.33
N ALA A 44 3.40 -5.83 -0.01
CA ALA A 44 2.35 -6.84 -0.01
C ALA A 44 1.24 -6.53 1.02
N GLU A 45 1.60 -6.05 2.20
CA GLU A 45 0.63 -5.69 3.24
C GLU A 45 -0.21 -4.46 2.85
N VAL A 46 0.43 -3.46 2.23
CA VAL A 46 -0.29 -2.28 1.69
C VAL A 46 -1.24 -2.71 0.57
N VAL A 47 -0.79 -3.53 -0.38
CA VAL A 47 -1.60 -4.01 -1.50
C VAL A 47 -2.77 -4.87 -1.00
N ALA A 48 -2.54 -5.77 -0.04
CA ALA A 48 -3.60 -6.57 0.56
C ALA A 48 -4.66 -5.68 1.23
N ALA A 49 -4.24 -4.66 1.99
CA ALA A 49 -5.17 -3.72 2.63
C ALA A 49 -5.96 -2.89 1.61
N LEU A 50 -5.34 -2.45 0.51
CA LEU A 50 -6.02 -1.76 -0.58
C LEU A 50 -7.05 -2.66 -1.27
N ARG A 51 -6.71 -3.93 -1.55
CA ARG A 51 -7.64 -4.90 -2.14
C ARG A 51 -8.86 -5.11 -1.24
N GLU A 52 -8.65 -5.22 0.07
CA GLU A 52 -9.75 -5.40 1.02
C GLU A 52 -10.66 -4.17 1.07
N LYS A 53 -10.09 -2.96 1.12
CA LYS A 53 -10.87 -1.71 1.22
C LYS A 53 -11.48 -1.26 -0.10
N VAL A 54 -10.86 -1.59 -1.22
CA VAL A 54 -11.28 -1.20 -2.57
C VAL A 54 -11.20 -2.40 -3.50
N PRO A 55 -12.14 -3.37 -3.39
CA PRO A 55 -12.13 -4.57 -4.24
C PRO A 55 -12.03 -4.33 -5.75
N PRO A 56 -12.62 -3.25 -6.32
CA PRO A 56 -12.46 -2.94 -7.75
C PRO A 56 -11.02 -2.69 -8.24
N LEU A 57 -10.06 -2.51 -7.34
CA LEU A 57 -8.64 -2.41 -7.70
C LEU A 57 -8.06 -3.74 -8.20
N GLU A 58 -8.66 -4.89 -7.84
CA GLU A 58 -8.18 -6.21 -8.27
C GLU A 58 -8.48 -6.49 -9.74
N GLY A 59 -7.43 -6.76 -10.52
CA GLY A 59 -7.46 -6.84 -11.97
C GLY A 59 -6.77 -5.63 -12.62
N PRO A 60 -7.31 -4.41 -12.49
CA PRO A 60 -6.75 -3.25 -13.19
C PRO A 60 -5.53 -2.64 -12.50
N VAL A 61 -5.46 -2.65 -11.16
CA VAL A 61 -4.37 -2.02 -10.39
C VAL A 61 -3.54 -3.04 -9.64
N ILE A 62 -4.21 -4.04 -9.07
CA ILE A 62 -3.63 -5.11 -8.27
C ILE A 62 -3.75 -6.41 -9.08
N ARG A 63 -2.67 -7.19 -9.15
CA ARG A 63 -2.68 -8.47 -9.86
C ARG A 63 -3.65 -9.43 -9.18
N ARG A 64 -4.52 -10.09 -9.96
CA ARG A 64 -5.54 -11.01 -9.43
C ARG A 64 -4.90 -12.11 -8.58
N GLY A 65 -5.42 -12.30 -7.37
CA GLY A 65 -4.96 -13.31 -6.42
C GLY A 65 -3.55 -13.09 -5.87
N GLN A 66 -2.95 -11.92 -6.12
CA GLN A 66 -1.60 -11.60 -5.68
C GLN A 66 -1.57 -10.28 -4.92
N ASP A 67 -0.72 -10.19 -3.90
CA ASP A 67 -0.48 -8.94 -3.18
C ASP A 67 0.61 -8.12 -3.91
N ARG A 68 0.40 -7.91 -5.22
CA ARG A 68 1.34 -7.24 -6.13
C ARG A 68 0.64 -6.21 -7.00
N LEU A 69 1.33 -5.12 -7.29
CA LEU A 69 0.85 -4.11 -8.23
C LEU A 69 1.01 -4.58 -9.68
N MET A 70 0.15 -4.07 -10.55
CA MET A 70 0.39 -4.08 -12.00
C MET A 70 1.60 -3.17 -12.29
N GLU A 71 2.42 -3.53 -13.29
CA GLU A 71 3.76 -2.93 -13.52
C GLU A 71 3.74 -1.42 -13.77
N GLU A 72 2.61 -0.92 -14.26
CA GLU A 72 2.40 0.49 -14.51
C GLU A 72 2.31 1.27 -13.19
N TYR A 73 1.74 0.69 -12.14
CA TYR A 73 1.43 1.40 -10.90
C TYR A 73 2.64 1.46 -9.96
N LYS A 74 2.68 2.53 -9.17
CA LYS A 74 3.74 2.75 -8.18
C LYS A 74 3.20 3.40 -6.92
N PHE A 75 3.89 3.17 -5.82
CA PHE A 75 3.73 3.98 -4.62
C PHE A 75 4.73 5.12 -4.62
N ASN A 76 4.30 6.28 -4.14
CA ASN A 76 5.19 7.34 -3.69
C ASN A 76 5.17 7.35 -2.17
N ILE A 77 6.33 7.17 -1.54
CA ILE A 77 6.49 7.25 -0.08
C ILE A 77 7.48 8.36 0.23
N ASN A 78 7.03 9.40 0.91
CA ASN A 78 7.84 10.58 1.27
C ASN A 78 8.63 11.17 0.08
N GLY A 79 8.07 11.12 -1.14
CA GLY A 79 8.74 11.61 -2.35
C GLY A 79 9.52 10.56 -3.14
N HIS A 80 9.71 9.34 -2.62
CA HIS A 80 10.41 8.26 -3.29
C HIS A 80 9.45 7.27 -3.97
N PHE A 81 9.77 6.83 -5.19
CA PHE A 81 8.92 5.90 -5.94
C PHE A 81 9.33 4.44 -5.73
N TYR A 82 8.33 3.59 -5.51
CA TYR A 82 8.49 2.15 -5.34
C TYR A 82 7.57 1.42 -6.32
N PHE A 83 8.17 0.52 -7.10
CA PHE A 83 7.50 -0.28 -8.12
C PHE A 83 7.30 -1.72 -7.63
N ASP A 84 6.50 -2.50 -8.37
CA ASP A 84 6.37 -3.93 -8.12
C ASP A 84 7.74 -4.62 -8.02
N GLY A 85 7.92 -5.44 -6.97
CA GLY A 85 9.17 -6.13 -6.67
C GLY A 85 10.21 -5.31 -5.88
N MET A 86 9.97 -4.03 -5.61
CA MET A 86 10.81 -3.25 -4.69
C MET A 86 10.33 -3.38 -3.23
N ASP A 87 11.29 -3.39 -2.31
CA ASP A 87 11.04 -3.38 -0.88
C ASP A 87 10.95 -1.96 -0.32
N PHE A 88 10.00 -1.77 0.59
CA PHE A 88 9.91 -0.61 1.48
C PHE A 88 9.29 -1.05 2.81
N GLN A 89 9.43 -0.19 3.81
CA GLN A 89 8.71 -0.31 5.08
C GLN A 89 7.99 1.01 5.36
N LEU A 90 6.71 0.92 5.69
CA LEU A 90 5.89 2.08 6.06
C LEU A 90 5.77 2.16 7.58
N HIS A 91 6.01 3.35 8.10
CA HIS A 91 5.95 3.66 9.53
C HIS A 91 4.89 4.73 9.82
N PRO A 92 4.42 4.84 11.09
CA PRO A 92 3.54 5.92 11.51
C PRO A 92 4.13 7.29 11.17
N GLY A 93 3.37 8.11 10.44
CA GLY A 93 3.78 9.45 10.01
C GLY A 93 4.33 9.53 8.59
N ASP A 94 4.66 8.39 7.96
CA ASP A 94 5.01 8.36 6.54
C ASP A 94 3.83 8.73 5.66
N ARG A 95 4.12 9.39 4.54
CA ARG A 95 3.14 9.77 3.53
C ARG A 95 3.26 8.84 2.34
N ILE A 96 2.20 8.10 2.07
CA ILE A 96 2.11 7.18 0.93
C ILE A 96 1.00 7.62 -0.03
N ALA A 97 1.22 7.47 -1.33
CA ALA A 97 0.20 7.64 -2.36
C ALA A 97 0.34 6.58 -3.46
N LEU A 98 -0.78 6.10 -4.00
CA LEU A 98 -0.83 5.25 -5.18
C LEU A 98 -0.93 6.13 -6.43
N LEU A 99 -0.10 5.86 -7.43
CA LEU A 99 0.01 6.66 -8.65
C LEU A 99 0.00 5.79 -9.90
N VAL A 100 -0.65 6.32 -10.94
CA VAL A 100 -0.49 5.89 -12.33
C VAL A 100 0.59 6.73 -13.01
N PRO A 101 1.45 6.14 -13.86
CA PRO A 101 2.34 6.90 -14.72
C PRO A 101 1.48 7.72 -15.67
N MET A 102 1.60 9.04 -15.57
CA MET A 102 1.14 9.90 -16.64
C MET A 102 2.06 9.64 -17.82
N THR A 103 1.59 8.94 -18.85
CA THR A 103 2.17 9.09 -20.19
C THR A 103 1.96 10.55 -20.57
N GLY A 104 3.01 11.35 -20.42
CA GLY A 104 3.09 12.66 -21.06
C GLY A 104 2.97 12.45 -22.57
N GLY A 105 2.14 13.26 -23.21
CA GLY A 105 1.95 13.25 -24.66
C GLY A 105 3.20 13.64 -25.43
#